data_AF-A4FHB9-F1
#
_entry.id   AF-A4FHB9-F1
#
_cell.length_a   1.000
_cell.length_b   1.000
_cell.length_c   1.000
_cell.angle_alpha   90.00
_cell.angle_beta   90.00
_cell.angle_gamma   90.00
#
_symmetry.space_group_name_H-M   'P 1'
#
loop_
_entity.id
_entity.type
_entity.pdbx_description
1 polymer ?
#
loop_
_entity_poly.entity_id
_entity_poly.type
_entity_poly.pdbx_seq_one_letter_code
_entity_poly.pdbx_strand_id
1 'polypeptide(L)'
;MTDQQLNEQVRERTQGQRELTDVVAGYLAAVRDAADVLSLHFEGSRSGAESPSIEIELGGVPGVLVFWTPYRGWGYRDERGEHFYRVGSESDVASLVPDAEVVAAWLRVLDSGDLEGHEDAPEALHPGDPALVERLATLGAGEDPHAPG
;
A
#
# COMPACT_ATOMS: atom_id res chain seq x y z
N MET A 1 11.07 -16.13 3.90
CA MET A 1 10.62 -15.43 5.13
C MET A 1 9.18 -15.07 4.85
N THR A 2 8.23 -15.59 5.62
CA THR A 2 6.82 -15.69 5.21
C THR A 2 5.98 -14.56 5.84
N ASP A 3 4.86 -14.20 5.20
CA ASP A 3 3.86 -13.25 5.74
C ASP A 3 3.43 -13.55 7.17
N GLN A 4 3.53 -14.81 7.57
CA GLN A 4 3.34 -15.26 8.94
C GLN A 4 4.28 -14.56 9.94
N GLN A 5 5.56 -14.37 9.62
CA GLN A 5 6.51 -13.73 10.54
C GLN A 5 6.24 -12.24 10.69
N LEU A 6 5.88 -11.55 9.60
CA LEU A 6 5.48 -10.14 9.66
C LEU A 6 4.17 -9.99 10.45
N ASN A 7 3.21 -10.90 10.25
CA ASN A 7 1.97 -10.93 11.02
C ASN A 7 2.21 -11.13 12.52
N GLU A 8 3.07 -12.07 12.90
CA GLU A 8 3.45 -12.30 14.30
C GLU A 8 4.06 -11.03 14.92
N GLN A 9 4.96 -10.34 14.22
CA GLN A 9 5.59 -9.11 14.70
C GLN A 9 4.59 -7.95 14.85
N VAL A 10 3.68 -7.77 13.88
CA VAL A 10 2.61 -6.76 13.97
C VAL A 10 1.68 -7.08 15.14
N ARG A 11 1.31 -8.34 15.33
CA ARG A 11 0.49 -8.77 16.47
C ARG A 11 1.20 -8.50 17.79
N GLU A 12 2.49 -8.83 17.92
CA GLU A 12 3.25 -8.53 19.12
C GLU A 12 3.30 -7.01 19.38
N ARG A 13 3.58 -6.22 18.35
CA ARG A 13 3.70 -4.76 18.46
C ARG A 13 2.39 -4.08 18.86
N THR A 14 1.27 -4.61 18.40
CA THR A 14 -0.10 -4.15 18.72
C THR A 14 -0.70 -4.86 19.93
N GLN A 15 0.07 -5.65 20.68
CA GLN A 15 -0.40 -6.43 21.85
C GLN A 15 -1.59 -7.36 21.52
N GLY A 16 -1.63 -7.88 20.30
CA GLY A 16 -2.65 -8.79 19.78
C GLY A 16 -3.93 -8.09 19.33
N GLN A 17 -3.97 -6.76 19.28
CA GLN A 17 -5.17 -6.02 18.88
C GLN A 17 -5.44 -6.06 17.37
N ARG A 18 -4.39 -6.24 16.55
CA ARG A 18 -4.52 -6.28 15.09
C ARG A 18 -3.67 -7.38 14.50
N GLU A 19 -4.21 -8.05 13.49
CA GLU A 19 -3.45 -8.91 12.58
C GLU A 19 -3.12 -8.13 11.30
N LEU A 20 -2.17 -8.64 10.51
CA LEU A 20 -1.74 -7.99 9.28
C LEU A 20 -2.88 -7.83 8.28
N THR A 21 -3.83 -8.77 8.22
CA THR A 21 -5.04 -8.65 7.40
C THR A 21 -5.91 -7.46 7.82
N ASP A 22 -6.05 -7.19 9.13
CA ASP A 22 -6.78 -6.03 9.64
C ASP A 22 -6.10 -4.72 9.26
N VAL A 23 -4.76 -4.69 9.36
CA VAL A 23 -3.95 -3.54 8.97
C VAL A 23 -4.12 -3.24 7.47
N VAL A 24 -4.05 -4.27 6.62
CA VAL A 24 -4.19 -4.09 5.16
C VAL A 24 -5.61 -3.65 4.79
N ALA A 25 -6.64 -4.22 5.41
CA ALA A 25 -8.02 -3.80 5.20
C ALA A 25 -8.24 -2.34 5.66
N GLY A 26 -7.68 -1.97 6.82
CA GLY A 26 -7.71 -0.60 7.33
C GLY A 26 -6.96 0.38 6.44
N TYR A 27 -5.83 -0.04 5.85
CA TYR A 27 -5.09 0.78 4.90
C TYR A 27 -5.90 1.05 3.64
N LEU A 28 -6.51 0.01 3.07
CA LEU A 28 -7.37 0.15 1.89
C LEU A 28 -8.57 1.07 2.19
N ALA A 29 -9.16 0.98 3.38
CA ALA A 29 -10.22 1.90 3.80
C ALA A 29 -9.73 3.35 3.84
N ALA A 30 -8.57 3.62 4.43
CA ALA A 30 -7.99 4.97 4.44
C ALA A 30 -7.68 5.51 3.04
N VAL A 31 -7.17 4.65 2.13
CA VAL A 31 -6.93 5.02 0.72
C VAL A 31 -8.25 5.34 0.00
N ARG A 32 -9.31 4.58 0.26
CA ARG A 32 -10.65 4.88 -0.28
C ARG A 32 -11.18 6.21 0.22
N ASP A 33 -11.09 6.47 1.52
CA ASP A 33 -11.56 7.74 2.11
C ASP A 33 -10.80 8.93 1.50
N ALA A 34 -9.48 8.81 1.32
CA ALA A 34 -8.66 9.83 0.66
C ALA A 34 -8.98 9.98 -0.84
N ALA A 35 -9.24 8.88 -1.54
CA ALA A 35 -9.66 8.88 -2.95
C ALA A 35 -11.04 9.54 -3.15
N ASP A 36 -11.98 9.30 -2.23
CA ASP A 36 -13.31 9.91 -2.23
C ASP A 36 -13.23 11.44 -2.11
N VAL A 37 -12.35 11.96 -1.25
CA VAL A 37 -12.08 13.41 -1.13
C VAL A 37 -11.61 13.99 -2.47
N LEU A 38 -10.87 13.21 -3.27
CA LEU A 38 -10.39 13.59 -4.59
C LEU A 38 -11.40 13.31 -5.72
N SER A 39 -12.60 12.80 -5.41
CA SER A 39 -13.63 12.38 -6.37
C SER A 39 -13.15 11.31 -7.36
N LEU A 40 -12.28 10.42 -6.91
CA LEU A 40 -11.79 9.29 -7.68
C LEU A 40 -12.74 8.09 -7.50
N HIS A 41 -13.13 7.43 -8.60
CA HIS A 41 -14.03 6.29 -8.55
C HIS A 41 -13.29 4.98 -8.82
N PHE A 42 -13.44 4.01 -7.91
CA PHE A 42 -12.93 2.65 -8.10
C PHE A 42 -14.05 1.74 -8.63
N GLU A 43 -13.78 1.05 -9.74
CA GLU A 43 -14.67 0.01 -10.26
C GLU A 43 -14.65 -1.23 -9.34
N GLY A 44 -13.49 -1.50 -8.75
CA GLY A 44 -13.29 -2.59 -7.82
C GLY A 44 -12.12 -2.29 -6.89
N SER A 45 -12.20 -2.78 -5.65
CA SER A 45 -11.03 -2.84 -4.78
C SER A 45 -11.19 -3.92 -3.72
N ARG A 46 -10.09 -4.61 -3.39
CA ARG A 46 -10.07 -5.71 -2.43
C ARG A 46 -8.72 -5.82 -1.75
N SER A 47 -8.72 -6.36 -0.53
CA SER A 47 -7.53 -6.87 0.12
C SER A 47 -7.42 -8.39 -0.10
N GLY A 48 -6.20 -8.90 -0.19
CA GLY A 48 -5.94 -10.34 -0.30
C GLY A 48 -6.38 -11.09 0.96
N ALA A 49 -7.09 -12.22 0.77
CA ALA A 49 -7.54 -13.06 1.89
C ALA A 49 -6.45 -14.05 2.36
N GLU A 50 -5.58 -14.49 1.45
CA GLU A 50 -4.53 -15.48 1.71
C GLU A 50 -3.14 -14.83 1.87
N SER A 51 -2.97 -13.61 1.37
CA SER A 51 -1.73 -12.83 1.46
C SER A 51 -2.04 -11.36 1.72
N PRO A 52 -1.16 -10.64 2.44
CA PRO A 52 -1.33 -9.23 2.73
C PRO A 52 -1.07 -8.41 1.45
N SER A 53 -2.13 -8.16 0.70
CA SER A 53 -2.09 -7.37 -0.53
C SER A 53 -3.32 -6.50 -0.69
N ILE A 54 -3.22 -5.48 -1.54
CA ILE A 54 -4.35 -4.68 -2.01
C ILE A 54 -4.37 -4.76 -3.53
N GLU A 55 -5.56 -4.78 -4.10
CA GLU A 55 -5.82 -4.65 -5.53
C GLU A 55 -6.93 -3.62 -5.75
N ILE A 56 -6.75 -2.72 -6.72
CA ILE A 56 -7.69 -1.65 -7.09
C ILE A 56 -7.82 -1.60 -8.62
N GLU A 57 -9.05 -1.56 -9.10
CA GLU A 57 -9.40 -1.32 -10.50
C GLU A 57 -9.91 0.12 -10.63
N LEU A 58 -9.23 0.93 -11.43
CA LEU A 58 -9.57 2.32 -11.69
C LEU A 58 -10.58 2.43 -12.83
N GLY A 59 -11.53 3.36 -12.74
CA GLY A 59 -12.56 3.55 -13.78
C GLY A 59 -12.07 4.28 -15.03
N GLY A 60 -11.10 5.20 -14.89
CA GLY A 60 -10.58 6.02 -15.98
C GLY A 60 -9.62 5.30 -16.92
N VAL A 61 -9.03 4.17 -16.48
CA VAL A 61 -8.03 3.40 -17.26
C VAL A 61 -8.35 1.90 -17.28
N PRO A 62 -9.25 1.45 -18.18
CA PRO A 62 -9.59 0.04 -18.30
C PRO A 62 -8.38 -0.85 -18.61
N GLY A 63 -8.28 -1.99 -17.93
CA GLY A 63 -7.19 -2.95 -18.12
C GLY A 63 -5.95 -2.68 -17.26
N VAL A 64 -5.94 -1.60 -16.46
CA VAL A 64 -4.91 -1.34 -15.46
C VAL A 64 -5.38 -1.87 -14.09
N LEU A 65 -4.58 -2.75 -13.50
CA LEU A 65 -4.77 -3.25 -12.14
C LEU A 65 -3.72 -2.63 -11.23
N VAL A 66 -4.13 -1.78 -10.30
CA VAL A 66 -3.24 -1.26 -9.26
C VAL A 66 -3.13 -2.30 -8.15
N PHE A 67 -1.92 -2.51 -7.63
CA PHE A 67 -1.65 -3.44 -6.56
C PHE A 67 -0.73 -2.84 -5.49
N TRP A 68 -0.79 -3.42 -4.30
CA TRP A 68 0.17 -3.16 -3.24
C TRP A 68 0.51 -4.40 -2.43
N THR A 69 1.76 -4.50 -1.97
CA THR A 69 2.19 -5.47 -0.97
C THR A 69 3.16 -4.81 0.03
N PRO A 70 3.25 -5.28 1.28
CA PRO A 70 4.16 -4.71 2.28
C PRO A 70 5.64 -4.66 1.85
N TYR A 71 6.09 -5.58 0.99
CA TYR A 71 7.52 -5.70 0.62
C TYR A 71 7.88 -5.08 -0.72
N ARG A 72 6.89 -4.84 -1.59
CA ARG A 72 7.11 -4.23 -2.92
C ARG A 72 6.44 -2.88 -3.08
N GLY A 73 5.65 -2.45 -2.10
CA GLY A 73 4.93 -1.19 -2.15
C GLY A 73 3.84 -1.18 -3.23
N TRP A 74 3.50 0.02 -3.68
CA TRP A 74 2.46 0.26 -4.69
C TRP A 74 3.01 0.11 -6.10
N GLY A 75 2.19 -0.44 -6.98
CA GLY A 75 2.45 -0.51 -8.41
C GLY A 75 1.16 -0.71 -9.19
N TYR A 76 1.27 -0.72 -10.51
CA TYR A 76 0.18 -1.09 -11.40
C TYR A 76 0.66 -2.12 -12.42
N ARG A 77 -0.27 -2.91 -12.94
CA ARG A 77 -0.03 -3.87 -14.00
C ARG A 77 -0.94 -3.56 -15.19
N ASP A 78 -0.36 -3.56 -16.38
CA ASP A 78 -1.07 -3.39 -17.65
C ASP A 78 -0.61 -4.47 -18.66
N GLU A 79 -0.90 -4.27 -19.96
CA GLU A 79 -0.48 -5.18 -21.03
C GLU A 79 1.04 -5.22 -21.25
N ARG A 80 1.77 -4.20 -20.79
CA ARG A 80 3.22 -4.04 -20.97
C ARG A 80 4.01 -4.65 -19.81
N GLY A 81 3.42 -4.72 -18.62
CA GLY A 81 4.04 -5.37 -17.48
C GLY A 81 3.62 -4.76 -16.15
N GLU A 82 4.49 -4.93 -15.14
CA GLU A 82 4.35 -4.29 -13.84
C GLU A 82 5.19 -3.02 -13.79
N HIS A 83 4.61 -1.97 -13.22
CA HIS A 83 5.23 -0.68 -13.02
C HIS A 83 5.05 -0.26 -11.56
N PHE A 84 6.11 0.21 -10.91
CA PHE A 84 6.10 0.53 -9.48
C PHE A 84 6.05 2.04 -9.26
N TYR A 85 5.32 2.46 -8.22
CA TYR A 85 5.16 3.88 -7.87
C TYR A 85 6.50 4.58 -7.57
N ARG A 86 7.44 3.87 -6.91
CA ARG A 86 8.79 4.37 -6.61
C ARG A 86 9.80 3.23 -6.64
N VAL A 87 11.02 3.51 -7.11
CA VAL A 87 12.18 2.61 -7.03
C VAL A 87 13.50 3.32 -6.71
N GLY A 88 14.40 2.60 -6.05
CA GLY A 88 15.79 3.00 -5.78
C GLY A 88 16.25 2.66 -4.36
N SER A 89 17.51 2.97 -4.04
CA SER A 89 18.10 2.94 -2.68
C SER A 89 17.40 3.87 -1.66
N GLU A 90 16.37 4.57 -2.12
CA GLU A 90 15.45 5.44 -1.38
C GLU A 90 14.16 4.72 -0.98
N SER A 91 14.04 3.41 -1.24
CA SER A 91 12.91 2.57 -0.83
C SER A 91 12.92 2.34 0.69
N ASP A 92 12.72 3.41 1.45
CA ASP A 92 12.41 3.33 2.86
C ASP A 92 10.98 2.83 3.09
N VAL A 93 10.65 2.57 4.35
CA VAL A 93 9.31 2.11 4.74
C VAL A 93 8.21 3.07 4.31
N ALA A 94 8.47 4.39 4.29
CA ALA A 94 7.51 5.39 3.85
C ALA A 94 7.24 5.32 2.34
N SER A 95 8.22 4.86 1.55
CA SER A 95 8.06 4.64 0.12
C SER A 95 7.27 3.36 -0.20
N LEU A 96 7.40 2.32 0.63
CA LEU A 96 6.60 1.10 0.48
C LEU A 96 5.18 1.25 1.06
N VAL A 97 5.03 1.95 2.18
CA VAL A 97 3.75 2.17 2.88
C VAL A 97 3.48 3.68 3.03
N PRO A 98 3.31 4.40 1.91
CA PRO A 98 3.04 5.84 1.91
C PRO A 98 1.70 6.17 2.57
N ASP A 99 1.53 7.42 2.99
CA ASP A 99 0.25 7.90 3.51
C ASP A 99 -0.86 7.74 2.47
N ALA A 100 -2.09 7.50 2.94
CA ALA A 100 -3.24 7.27 2.07
C ALA A 100 -3.50 8.43 1.10
N GLU A 101 -3.25 9.67 1.53
CA GLU A 101 -3.39 10.87 0.70
C GLU A 101 -2.39 10.90 -0.46
N VAL A 102 -1.15 10.48 -0.21
CA VAL A 102 -0.10 10.38 -1.22
C VAL A 102 -0.47 9.33 -2.25
N VAL A 103 -0.99 8.18 -1.80
CA VAL A 103 -1.49 7.12 -2.69
C VAL A 103 -2.65 7.63 -3.52
N ALA A 104 -3.68 8.22 -2.90
CA ALA A 104 -4.86 8.71 -3.60
C ALA A 104 -4.51 9.76 -4.67
N ALA A 105 -3.56 10.65 -4.38
CA ALA A 105 -3.05 11.61 -5.35
C ALA A 105 -2.39 10.91 -6.56
N TRP A 106 -1.58 9.88 -6.33
CA TRP A 106 -0.98 9.10 -7.41
C TRP A 106 -2.03 8.30 -8.21
N LEU A 107 -3.00 7.66 -7.54
CA LEU A 107 -4.09 6.95 -8.20
C LEU A 107 -4.90 7.88 -9.11
N ARG A 108 -5.09 9.14 -8.72
CA ARG A 108 -5.76 10.15 -9.55
C ARG A 108 -4.96 10.47 -10.82
N VAL A 109 -3.63 10.49 -10.75
CA VAL A 109 -2.77 10.67 -11.94
C VAL A 109 -2.93 9.48 -12.88
N LEU A 110 -2.86 8.25 -12.36
CA LEU A 110 -3.11 7.04 -13.14
C LEU A 110 -4.49 7.02 -13.79
N ASP A 111 -5.54 7.36 -13.04
CA ASP A 111 -6.93 7.40 -13.53
C ASP A 111 -7.13 8.39 -14.68
N SER A 112 -6.30 9.43 -14.76
CA SER A 112 -6.31 10.38 -15.87
C SER A 112 -5.65 9.86 -17.17
N GLY A 113 -5.05 8.67 -17.13
CA GLY A 113 -4.32 8.06 -18.25
C GLY A 113 -2.82 8.35 -18.25
N ASP A 114 -2.31 9.07 -17.25
CA ASP A 114 -0.89 9.32 -17.10
C ASP A 114 -0.24 8.18 -16.30
N LEU A 115 0.24 7.17 -17.03
CA LEU A 115 0.78 5.94 -16.49
C LEU A 115 2.25 6.11 -16.04
N GLU A 116 2.47 6.99 -15.07
CA GLU A 116 3.78 7.20 -14.47
C GLU A 116 4.14 6.05 -13.51
N GLY A 117 5.26 5.37 -13.77
CA GLY A 117 5.79 4.30 -12.94
C GLY A 117 7.11 3.77 -13.47
N HIS A 118 7.79 2.97 -12.65
CA HIS A 118 9.11 2.42 -12.96
C HIS A 118 9.04 0.92 -13.28
N GLU A 119 9.73 0.48 -14.32
CA GLU A 119 9.77 -0.94 -14.72
C GLU A 119 10.63 -1.80 -13.77
N ASP A 120 11.64 -1.20 -13.14
CA ASP A 120 12.41 -1.87 -12.10
C ASP A 120 11.54 -2.08 -10.86
N ALA A 121 11.73 -3.19 -10.15
CA ALA A 121 11.09 -3.42 -8.86
C ALA A 121 11.90 -2.74 -7.75
N PRO A 122 11.26 -2.20 -6.70
CA PRO A 122 11.99 -1.67 -5.55
C PRO A 122 12.76 -2.78 -4.85
N GLU A 123 13.86 -2.40 -4.18
CA GLU A 123 14.59 -3.34 -3.34
C GLU A 123 13.66 -3.81 -2.23
N ALA A 124 13.47 -5.13 -2.12
CA ALA A 124 12.54 -5.69 -1.15
C ALA A 124 13.05 -5.40 0.27
N LEU A 125 12.24 -4.72 1.08
CA LEU A 125 12.55 -4.50 2.49
C LEU A 125 12.59 -5.83 3.25
N HIS A 126 13.44 -5.88 4.26
CA HIS A 126 13.51 -7.02 5.16
C HIS A 126 12.17 -7.15 5.91
N PRO A 127 11.49 -8.31 5.90
CA PRO A 127 10.21 -8.50 6.58
C PRO A 127 10.23 -8.27 8.09
N GLY A 128 11.40 -8.39 8.71
CA GLY A 128 11.64 -8.07 10.11
C GLY A 128 12.25 -6.69 10.35
N ASP A 129 12.17 -5.77 9.38
CA ASP A 129 12.57 -4.39 9.58
C ASP A 129 11.66 -3.74 10.65
N PRO A 130 12.21 -3.28 11.79
CA PRO A 130 11.42 -2.66 12.84
C PRO A 130 10.61 -1.45 12.37
N ALA A 131 11.12 -0.70 11.40
CA ALA A 131 10.40 0.45 10.87
C ALA A 131 9.16 0.02 10.06
N LEU A 132 9.25 -1.09 9.31
CA LEU A 132 8.11 -1.64 8.57
C LEU A 132 7.02 -2.13 9.53
N VAL A 133 7.42 -2.86 10.58
CA VAL A 133 6.49 -3.33 11.62
C VAL A 133 5.82 -2.16 12.33
N GLU A 134 6.58 -1.12 12.69
CA GLU A 134 6.05 0.08 13.34
C GLU A 134 5.02 0.79 12.45
N ARG A 135 5.38 0.99 11.17
CA ARG A 135 4.50 1.66 10.22
C ARG A 135 3.21 0.89 10.01
N LEU A 136 3.27 -0.43 9.86
CA LEU A 136 2.09 -1.29 9.73
C LEU A 136 1.24 -1.31 11.02
N ALA A 137 1.87 -1.33 12.20
CA ALA A 137 1.15 -1.33 13.48
C ALA A 137 0.38 -0.04 13.75
N THR A 138 0.86 1.10 13.22
CA THR A 138 0.26 2.43 13.40
C THR A 138 -0.69 2.81 12.27
N LEU A 139 -0.53 2.21 11.09
CA LEU A 139 -1.42 2.44 9.94
C LEU A 139 -2.90 2.17 10.28
N GLY A 140 -3.79 3.05 9.83
CA GLY A 140 -5.24 2.92 10.04
C GLY A 140 -5.69 3.11 11.50
N ALA A 141 -4.78 3.40 12.44
CA ALA A 141 -5.13 3.74 13.83
C ALA A 141 -5.69 5.16 13.99
N GLY A 142 -5.49 6.02 12.98
CA GLY A 142 -5.58 7.48 13.15
C GLY A 142 -4.43 8.08 13.96
N GLU A 143 -3.47 7.25 14.40
CA GLU A 143 -2.25 7.67 15.07
C GLU A 143 -1.16 7.79 14.02
N ASP A 144 -0.90 9.01 13.56
CA ASP A 144 0.29 9.28 12.75
C ASP A 144 1.53 9.23 13.67
N PRO A 145 2.44 8.25 13.50
CA PRO A 145 3.66 8.17 14.31
C PRO A 145 4.63 9.34 14.06
N HIS A 146 4.38 10.16 13.04
CA HIS A 146 5.18 11.33 12.67
C HIS A 146 4.46 12.67 12.91
N ALA A 147 3.21 12.65 13.41
CA ALA A 147 2.55 13.88 13.82
C ALA A 147 3.17 14.37 15.15
N PRO A 148 3.58 15.65 15.25
CA PRO A 148 4.01 16.21 16.53
C PRO A 148 2.81 16.24 17.49
N GLY A 149 2.97 15.60 18.65
CA GLY A 149 2.02 15.66 19.77
C GLY A 149 2.00 16.99 20.50
#